data_AF-A0A3D2A9L0-F1
#
_entry.id   AF-A0A3D2A9L0-F1
#
_cell.length_a   1.000
_cell.length_b   1.000
_cell.length_c   1.000
_cell.angle_alpha   90.00
_cell.angle_beta   90.00
_cell.angle_gamma   90.00
#
_symmetry.space_group_name_H-M   'P 1'
#
loop_
_entity.id
_entity.type
_entity.pdbx_description
1 polymer ?
#
loop_
_entity_poly.entity_id
_entity_poly.type
_entity_poly.pdbx_seq_one_letter_code
_entity_poly.pdbx_strand_id
1 'polypeptide(L)'
;MQDKVSQFQSTLSSLLDERLPKPEAQSLKDEGFKISKPTRKTAVMIALYKKAVSGDLSAIREIDSILSDCKSEGYKGTVTIIDDIRLQNL
;
A
#
# COMPACT_ATOMS: atom_id res chain seq x y z
N MET A 1 8.70 28.77 5.33
CA MET A 1 8.73 27.43 5.98
C MET A 1 7.72 26.48 5.34
N GLN A 2 6.52 26.97 5.00
CA GLN A 2 5.51 26.29 4.18
C GLN A 2 6.04 25.80 2.81
N ASP A 3 6.80 26.61 2.08
CA ASP A 3 7.29 26.24 0.73
C ASP A 3 8.18 25.00 0.72
N LYS A 4 8.98 24.80 1.78
CA LYS A 4 9.86 23.62 1.91
C LYS A 4 9.07 22.34 2.21
N VAL A 5 7.97 22.46 2.96
CA VAL A 5 7.08 21.33 3.26
C VAL A 5 6.33 20.90 2.01
N SER A 6 5.80 21.85 1.24
CA SER A 6 5.11 21.55 -0.02
C SER A 6 6.05 20.94 -1.07
N GLN A 7 7.28 21.44 -1.19
CA GLN A 7 8.28 20.87 -2.09
C GLN A 7 8.70 19.44 -1.70
N PHE A 8 8.81 19.17 -0.40
CA PHE A 8 9.10 17.83 0.10
C PHE A 8 7.95 16.86 -0.23
N GLN A 9 6.71 17.26 0.05
CA GLN A 9 5.52 16.46 -0.25
C GLN A 9 5.41 16.15 -1.75
N SER A 10 5.58 17.15 -2.62
CA SER A 10 5.50 16.94 -4.07
C SER A 10 6.60 16.01 -4.60
N THR A 11 7.80 16.10 -4.02
CA THR A 11 8.92 15.22 -4.37
C THR A 11 8.63 13.78 -3.94
N LEU A 12 8.14 13.60 -2.71
CA LEU A 12 7.78 12.29 -2.18
C LEU A 12 6.66 11.63 -3.01
N SER A 13 5.60 12.38 -3.35
CA SER A 13 4.54 11.88 -4.21
C SER A 13 5.06 11.43 -5.57
N SER A 14 5.92 12.24 -6.21
CA SER A 14 6.52 11.90 -7.50
C SER A 14 7.34 10.62 -7.42
N LEU A 15 8.15 10.44 -6.36
CA LEU A 15 8.93 9.22 -6.14
C LEU A 15 8.05 7.99 -5.91
N LEU A 16 6.95 8.12 -5.16
CA LEU A 16 6.03 7.02 -4.89
C LEU A 16 5.29 6.55 -6.15
N ASP A 17 5.04 7.45 -7.10
CA ASP A 17 4.40 7.14 -8.37
C ASP A 17 5.35 6.58 -9.44
N GLU A 18 6.67 6.56 -9.17
CA GLU A 18 7.64 5.92 -10.06
C GLU A 18 7.39 4.42 -10.18
N ARG A 19 7.56 3.89 -11.39
CA ARG A 19 7.47 2.45 -11.64
C ARG A 19 8.60 1.71 -10.95
N LEU A 20 8.29 0.52 -10.45
CA LEU A 20 9.30 -0.37 -9.92
C LEU A 20 10.29 -0.78 -11.02
N PRO A 21 11.59 -0.85 -10.69
CA PRO A 21 12.59 -1.50 -11.54
C PRO A 21 12.16 -2.94 -11.89
N LYS A 22 12.63 -3.44 -13.04
CA LYS A 22 12.29 -4.80 -13.51
C LYS A 22 12.52 -5.90 -12.45
N PRO A 23 13.63 -5.90 -11.69
CA PRO A 23 13.87 -6.92 -10.66
C PRO A 23 12.82 -6.89 -9.54
N GLU A 24 12.49 -5.71 -9.02
CA GLU A 24 11.49 -5.54 -7.95
C GLU A 24 10.09 -5.91 -8.44
N ALA A 25 9.74 -5.49 -9.65
CA ALA A 25 8.47 -5.87 -10.27
C ALA A 25 8.37 -7.39 -10.50
N GLN A 26 9.49 -8.06 -10.80
CA GLN A 26 9.54 -9.51 -10.96
C GLN A 26 9.40 -10.20 -9.60
N SER A 27 10.08 -9.73 -8.55
CA SER A 27 9.95 -10.26 -7.19
C SER A 27 8.49 -10.28 -6.72
N LEU A 28 7.72 -9.22 -7.01
CA LEU A 28 6.30 -9.19 -6.67
C LEU A 28 5.49 -10.27 -7.41
N LYS A 29 5.83 -10.54 -8.68
CA LYS A 29 5.17 -11.62 -9.45
C LYS A 29 5.53 -13.00 -8.91
N ASP A 30 6.80 -13.18 -8.52
CA ASP A 30 7.30 -14.44 -7.96
C ASP A 30 6.63 -14.75 -6.61
N GLU A 31 6.28 -13.72 -5.84
CA GLU A 31 5.45 -13.81 -4.63
C GLU A 31 3.94 -14.02 -4.92
N GLY A 32 3.52 -14.04 -6.19
CA GLY A 32 2.14 -14.30 -6.60
C GLY A 32 1.28 -13.06 -6.84
N PHE A 33 1.82 -11.85 -6.72
CA PHE A 33 1.08 -10.61 -6.96
C PHE A 33 0.91 -10.35 -8.47
N LYS A 34 -0.34 -10.26 -8.93
CA LYS A 34 -0.69 -9.92 -10.32
C LYS A 34 -1.02 -8.43 -10.45
N ILE A 35 0.02 -7.59 -10.56
CA ILE A 35 -0.13 -6.12 -10.60
C ILE A 35 0.34 -5.58 -11.94
N SER A 36 -0.53 -4.83 -12.62
CA SER A 36 -0.16 -4.15 -13.86
C SER A 36 0.61 -2.87 -13.54
N LYS A 37 1.85 -2.75 -14.02
CA LYS A 37 2.71 -1.56 -13.84
C LYS A 37 2.89 -1.16 -12.36
N PRO A 38 3.49 -2.02 -11.53
CA PRO A 38 3.66 -1.71 -10.11
C PRO A 38 4.54 -0.45 -9.93
N THR A 39 4.18 0.39 -8.97
CA THR A 39 4.94 1.59 -8.56
C THR A 39 5.59 1.39 -7.20
N ARG A 40 6.44 2.32 -6.78
CA ARG A 40 6.99 2.32 -5.42
C ARG A 40 5.90 2.33 -4.36
N LYS A 41 4.81 3.10 -4.58
CA LYS A 41 3.60 3.06 -3.74
C LYS A 41 3.03 1.65 -3.62
N THR A 42 2.98 0.90 -4.72
CA THR A 42 2.54 -0.50 -4.70
C THR A 42 3.41 -1.35 -3.76
N ALA A 43 4.74 -1.27 -3.90
CA ALA A 43 5.66 -2.04 -3.05
C ALA A 43 5.53 -1.66 -1.57
N VAL A 44 5.40 -0.36 -1.26
CA VAL A 44 5.19 0.13 0.11
C VAL A 44 3.89 -0.43 0.70
N MET A 45 2.78 -0.39 -0.04
CA MET A 45 1.50 -0.92 0.44
C MET A 45 1.56 -2.43 0.70
N ILE A 46 2.23 -3.19 -0.16
CA ILE A 46 2.42 -4.64 0.04
C ILE A 46 3.27 -4.93 1.27
N ALA A 47 4.38 -4.20 1.44
CA ALA A 47 5.24 -4.34 2.61
C ALA A 47 4.49 -4.00 3.90
N LEU A 48 3.69 -2.93 3.89
CA LEU A 48 2.86 -2.53 5.01
C LEU A 48 1.82 -3.60 5.35
N TYR A 49 1.13 -4.13 4.34
CA TYR A 49 0.17 -5.23 4.49
C TYR A 49 0.82 -6.48 5.08
N LYS A 50 1.97 -6.90 4.56
CA LYS A 50 2.73 -8.05 5.10
C LYS A 50 3.05 -7.89 6.58
N LYS A 51 3.50 -6.70 6.98
CA LYS A 51 3.76 -6.39 8.40
C LYS A 51 2.50 -6.47 9.24
N ALA A 52 1.39 -5.91 8.76
CA ALA A 52 0.11 -5.95 9.46
C ALA A 52 -0.37 -7.40 9.66
N VAL A 53 -0.31 -8.23 8.61
CA VAL A 53 -0.66 -9.66 8.69
C VAL A 53 0.25 -10.43 9.65
N SER A 54 1.52 -10.01 9.78
CA SER A 54 2.44 -10.59 10.77
C SER A 54 2.17 -10.15 12.22
N GLY A 55 1.17 -9.29 12.46
CA GLY A 55 0.78 -8.82 13.79
C GLY A 55 1.42 -7.50 14.23
N ASP A 56 2.06 -6.75 13.31
CA ASP A 56 2.61 -5.43 13.62
C ASP A 56 1.47 -4.40 13.82
N LEU A 57 1.21 -4.04 15.08
CA LEU A 57 0.17 -3.08 15.46
C LEU A 57 0.37 -1.69 14.84
N SER A 58 1.60 -1.28 14.57
CA SER A 58 1.87 0.02 13.94
C SER A 58 1.46 -0.01 12.48
N ALA A 59 1.77 -1.11 11.78
CA ALA A 59 1.34 -1.31 10.40
C ALA A 59 -0.19 -1.41 10.26
N ILE A 60 -0.85 -2.09 11.20
CA ILE A 60 -2.33 -2.17 11.25
C ILE A 60 -2.94 -0.77 11.39
N ARG A 61 -2.47 0.02 12.35
CA ARG A 61 -2.96 1.40 12.56
C ARG A 61 -2.74 2.30 11.36
N GLU A 62 -1.60 2.16 10.68
CA GLU A 62 -1.30 2.94 9.48
C GLU A 62 -2.27 2.59 8.35
N ILE A 63 -2.55 1.30 8.12
CA ILE A 63 -3.55 0.86 7.13
C ILE A 63 -4.94 1.41 7.49
N ASP A 64 -5.34 1.34 8.76
CA ASP A 64 -6.61 1.90 9.23
C ASP A 64 -6.70 3.42 8.99
N SER A 65 -5.60 4.15 9.20
CA SER A 65 -5.52 5.57 8.91
C SER A 65 -5.71 5.84 7.40
N ILE A 66 -4.96 5.13 6.55
CA ILE A 66 -5.05 5.27 5.09
C ILE A 66 -6.48 4.97 4.59
N LEU A 67 -7.11 3.92 5.12
CA LEU A 67 -8.48 3.56 4.76
C LEU A 67 -9.51 4.58 5.24
N SER A 68 -9.28 5.19 6.40
CA SER A 68 -10.13 6.25 6.95
C SER A 68 -10.05 7.52 6.10
N ASP A 69 -8.84 7.90 5.68
CA ASP A 69 -8.62 9.04 4.78
C ASP A 69 -9.27 8.79 3.41
N CYS A 70 -9.13 7.58 2.85
CA CYS A 70 -9.77 7.20 1.59
C CYS A 70 -11.31 7.26 1.62
N LYS A 71 -11.94 6.97 2.77
CA LYS A 71 -13.40 7.11 2.95
C LYS A 71 -13.84 8.57 2.90
N SER A 72 -12.98 9.49 3.33
CA SER A 72 -13.29 10.93 3.36
C SER A 72 -13.24 11.59 1.98
N GLU A 73 -12.44 11.06 1.05
CA GLU A 73 -12.19 11.68 -0.27
C GLU A 73 -13.07 11.15 -1.42
N GLY A 74 -14.06 10.28 -1.14
CA GLY A 74 -14.97 9.78 -2.18
C GLY A 74 -14.28 8.96 -3.28
N TYR A 75 -13.09 8.41 -2.99
CA TYR A 75 -12.33 7.59 -3.93
C TYR A 75 -13.07 6.28 -4.24
N LYS A 76 -13.51 6.11 -5.50
CA LYS A 76 -14.05 4.86 -6.06
C LYS A 76 -12.92 3.89 -6.49
N GLY A 77 -11.82 3.84 -5.74
CA GLY A 77 -10.77 2.84 -5.92
C GLY A 77 -10.95 1.75 -4.88
N THR A 78 -11.75 0.73 -5.19
CA THR A 78 -12.01 -0.37 -4.26
C THR A 78 -10.74 -1.22 -4.11
N VAL A 79 -9.99 -1.06 -3.02
CA VAL A 79 -9.06 -2.10 -2.56
C VAL A 79 -9.89 -3.08 -1.73
N THR A 80 -10.45 -4.09 -2.38
CA THR A 80 -11.12 -5.19 -1.70
C THR A 80 -10.05 -6.15 -1.16
N ILE A 81 -9.76 -6.06 0.13
CA ILE A 81 -9.03 -7.13 0.85
C ILE A 81 -10.11 -8.16 1.22
N ILE A 82 -10.19 -9.24 0.45
CA ILE A 82 -11.04 -10.39 0.78
C ILE A 82 -10.23 -11.27 1.72
N ASP A 83 -10.49 -11.16 3.02
CA ASP A 83 -10.03 -12.13 4.01
C ASP A 83 -11.09 -13.22 4.13
N ASP A 84 -10.98 -14.28 3.32
CA ASP A 84 -11.85 -15.45 3.43
C ASP A 84 -11.21 -16.47 4.38
N ILE A 85 -10.94 -16.08 5.63
CA ILE A 85 -10.69 -17.04 6.70
C ILE A 85 -12.05 -17.40 7.31
N ARG A 86 -12.72 -18.34 6.64
CA ARG A 86 -13.74 -19.16 7.30
C ARG A 86 -13.07 -19.95 8.41
N LEU A 87 -13.13 -19.45 9.64
CA LEU A 87 -13.05 -20.30 10.83
C LEU A 87 -14.35 -21.11 10.90
N GLN A 88 -14.41 -22.19 10.12
CA GLN A 88 -15.33 -23.28 10.41
C GLN A 88 -14.64 -24.24 11.38
N ASN A 89 -15.23 -24.31 12.57
CA ASN A 89 -15.14 -25.37 13.57
C ASN A 89 -13.81 -25.53 14.33
N LEU A 90 -13.82 -25.02 15.56
CA LEU A 90 -13.39 -25.75 16.76
C LEU A 90 -14.30 -25.36 17.93
#